data_AF-A0A150FYM2-F1
#
_entry.id   AF-A0A150FYM2-F1
#
_cell.length_a   1.000
_cell.length_b   1.000
_cell.length_c   1.000
_cell.angle_alpha   90.00
_cell.angle_beta   90.00
_cell.angle_gamma   90.00
#
_symmetry.space_group_name_H-M   'P 1'
#
loop_
_entity.id
_entity.type
_entity.pdbx_description
1 polymer ?
#
loop_
_entity_poly.entity_id
_entity_poly.type
_entity_poly.pdbx_seq_one_letter_code
_entity_poly.pdbx_strand_id
1 'polypeptide(L)'
;MGTFDRDNGGGFLTDHFPEATKAIWYFDGIYASSRHIPGVRFAGLIHPGLIGTAPSHELLSIWNERESALVEGRGGSGLAGVLHTRPLALLPEPKGALLGDVAPDSPAWGRIAGEAARTIPGRENGGNCDIKNLSRGCKVGGSGAAAAAARAKTASSTD
;
A
#
# COMPACT_ATOMS: atom_id res chain seq x y z
N MET A 1 11.73 5.78 -6.35
CA MET A 1 11.98 5.04 -5.09
C MET A 1 12.48 6.01 -4.05
N GLY A 2 12.18 5.80 -2.79
CA GLY A 2 12.64 6.66 -1.70
C GLY A 2 12.42 5.99 -0.36
N THR A 3 12.94 6.62 0.68
CA THR A 3 12.62 6.28 2.07
C THR A 3 11.80 7.41 2.66
N PHE A 4 10.88 7.07 3.56
CA PHE A 4 10.12 8.05 4.30
C PHE A 4 10.92 8.54 5.51
N ASP A 5 10.60 9.75 5.94
CA ASP A 5 11.07 10.30 7.21
C ASP A 5 10.60 9.42 8.37
N ARG A 6 11.43 9.31 9.41
CA ARG A 6 11.12 8.52 10.61
C ARG A 6 9.77 8.85 11.21
N ASP A 7 9.46 10.13 11.30
CA ASP A 7 8.27 10.62 12.00
C ASP A 7 7.06 10.73 11.06
N ASN A 8 7.23 10.34 9.78
CA ASN A 8 6.17 10.34 8.77
C ASN A 8 6.24 9.10 7.86
N GLY A 9 6.01 7.92 8.46
CA GLY A 9 5.90 6.63 7.78
C GLY A 9 7.08 5.69 8.06
N GLY A 10 8.31 6.19 7.97
CA GLY A 10 9.54 5.41 8.14
C GLY A 10 9.70 4.22 7.18
N GLY A 11 10.49 3.24 7.59
CA GLY A 11 10.89 2.08 6.79
C GLY A 11 11.77 1.10 7.57
N PHE A 12 12.24 0.04 6.94
CA PHE A 12 12.95 -1.02 7.65
C PHE A 12 14.24 -0.54 8.35
N LEU A 13 14.99 0.38 7.73
CA LEU A 13 16.29 0.88 8.22
C LEU A 13 16.23 2.31 8.78
N THR A 14 15.06 2.77 9.23
CA THR A 14 14.86 4.16 9.65
C THR A 14 15.74 4.61 10.82
N ASP A 15 16.17 3.72 11.71
CA ASP A 15 17.07 4.09 12.80
C ASP A 15 18.49 4.44 12.31
N HIS A 16 18.87 3.95 11.12
CA HIS A 16 20.13 4.30 10.46
C HIS A 16 19.99 5.44 9.46
N PHE A 17 18.83 5.54 8.79
CA PHE A 17 18.53 6.55 7.78
C PHE A 17 17.20 7.24 8.13
N PRO A 18 17.21 8.18 9.10
CA PRO A 18 15.99 8.75 9.65
C PRO A 18 15.32 9.78 8.74
N GLU A 19 16.08 10.42 7.84
CA GLU A 19 15.58 11.46 6.96
C GLU A 19 14.94 10.88 5.69
N ALA A 20 13.96 11.58 5.14
CA ALA A 20 13.36 11.23 3.86
C ALA A 20 14.39 11.33 2.72
N THR A 21 14.44 10.33 1.85
CA THR A 21 15.33 10.31 0.68
C THR A 21 14.56 9.98 -0.61
N LYS A 22 15.13 10.33 -1.77
CA LYS A 22 14.51 10.09 -3.07
C LYS A 22 15.52 9.75 -4.16
N ALA A 23 15.31 8.62 -4.82
CA ALA A 23 15.97 8.22 -6.05
C ALA A 23 14.98 8.22 -7.25
N ILE A 24 15.35 8.95 -8.31
CA ILE A 24 14.61 9.03 -9.57
C ILE A 24 15.22 8.04 -10.55
N TRP A 25 14.37 7.26 -11.21
CA TRP A 25 14.77 6.21 -12.14
C TRP A 25 14.34 6.57 -13.56
N TYR A 26 15.23 6.35 -14.52
CA TYR A 26 14.97 6.44 -15.95
C TYR A 26 14.74 5.04 -16.50
N PHE A 27 13.74 4.93 -17.39
CA PHE A 27 13.42 3.66 -18.04
C PHE A 27 13.79 3.71 -19.52
N ASP A 28 14.57 2.72 -19.95
CA ASP A 28 15.02 2.49 -21.31
C ASP A 28 14.60 1.07 -21.71
N GLY A 29 13.45 0.96 -22.38
CA GLY A 29 12.79 -0.31 -22.63
C GLY A 29 12.49 -1.05 -21.32
N ILE A 30 13.10 -2.22 -21.14
CA ILE A 30 12.97 -3.02 -19.92
C ILE A 30 14.01 -2.66 -18.85
N TYR A 31 14.96 -1.77 -19.13
CA TYR A 31 16.05 -1.43 -18.21
C TYR A 31 15.73 -0.19 -17.39
N ALA A 32 16.24 -0.16 -16.15
CA ALA A 32 16.19 0.99 -15.26
C ALA A 32 17.60 1.43 -14.86
N SER A 33 17.82 2.75 -14.79
CA SER A 33 19.04 3.38 -14.28
C SER A 33 18.71 4.65 -13.49
N SER A 34 19.65 5.15 -12.69
CA SER A 34 19.44 6.36 -11.87
C SER A 34 20.71 7.20 -11.84
N ARG A 35 20.58 8.52 -12.06
CA ARG A 35 21.69 9.46 -11.90
C ARG A 35 22.20 9.56 -10.46
N HIS A 36 21.38 9.18 -9.49
CA HIS A 36 21.75 9.19 -8.06
C HIS A 36 22.52 7.93 -7.66
N ILE A 37 22.55 6.90 -8.50
CA ILE A 37 23.29 5.65 -8.25
C ILE A 37 24.11 5.33 -9.51
N PRO A 38 25.26 6.00 -9.71
CA PRO A 38 26.07 5.85 -10.91
C PRO A 38 26.54 4.40 -11.10
N GLY A 39 26.66 3.98 -12.37
CA GLY A 39 27.14 2.64 -12.73
C GLY A 39 26.10 1.52 -12.60
N VAL A 40 24.88 1.80 -12.12
CA VAL A 40 23.81 0.81 -11.98
C VAL A 40 22.82 0.88 -13.14
N ARG A 41 22.69 -0.25 -13.86
CA ARG A 41 21.64 -0.50 -14.85
C ARG A 41 21.19 -1.96 -14.76
N PHE A 42 19.89 -2.19 -14.65
CA PHE A 42 19.33 -3.55 -14.52
C PHE A 42 18.00 -3.69 -15.26
N ALA A 43 17.64 -4.92 -15.62
CA ALA A 43 16.33 -5.22 -16.20
C ALA A 43 15.25 -5.21 -15.10
N GLY A 44 14.20 -4.43 -15.29
CA GLY A 44 13.10 -4.30 -14.36
C GLY A 44 12.23 -5.55 -14.30
N LEU A 45 11.93 -6.00 -13.10
CA LEU A 45 10.92 -7.02 -12.84
C LEU A 45 9.59 -6.32 -12.56
N ILE A 46 8.84 -5.98 -13.61
CA ILE A 46 7.58 -5.23 -13.49
C ILE A 46 6.51 -6.12 -12.86
N HIS A 47 5.94 -5.66 -11.74
CA HIS A 47 4.92 -6.36 -10.95
C HIS A 47 3.94 -5.37 -10.31
N PRO A 48 2.67 -5.76 -10.07
CA PRO A 48 1.78 -5.05 -9.18
C PRO A 48 2.24 -5.22 -7.73
N GLY A 49 2.49 -4.10 -7.03
CA GLY A 49 2.64 -4.12 -5.56
C GLY A 49 1.33 -4.47 -4.85
N LEU A 50 0.21 -4.00 -5.43
CA LEU A 50 -1.13 -4.15 -4.89
C LEU A 50 -2.07 -4.82 -5.92
N ILE A 51 -2.65 -5.96 -5.54
CA ILE A 51 -3.70 -6.65 -6.32
C ILE A 51 -4.56 -7.51 -5.38
N GLY A 52 -5.88 -7.45 -5.52
CA GLY A 52 -6.79 -8.26 -4.71
C GLY A 52 -8.24 -8.15 -5.15
N THR A 53 -9.13 -8.75 -4.35
CA THR A 53 -10.58 -8.62 -4.49
C THR A 53 -11.16 -7.81 -3.33
N ALA A 54 -12.37 -7.27 -3.46
CA ALA A 54 -13.05 -6.70 -2.30
C ALA A 54 -13.27 -7.77 -1.21
N PRO A 55 -13.10 -7.44 0.08
CA PRO A 55 -13.44 -8.35 1.17
C PRO A 55 -14.96 -8.50 1.31
N SER A 56 -15.39 -9.59 1.96
CA SER A 56 -16.73 -9.64 2.54
C SER A 56 -16.83 -8.69 3.74
N HIS A 57 -18.07 -8.37 4.16
CA HIS A 57 -18.29 -7.58 5.37
C HIS A 57 -17.71 -8.25 6.63
N GLU A 58 -17.85 -9.58 6.74
CA GLU A 58 -17.28 -10.35 7.85
C GLU A 58 -15.76 -10.23 7.90
N LEU A 59 -15.10 -10.40 6.75
CA LEU A 59 -13.64 -10.31 6.67
C LEU A 59 -13.15 -8.90 6.98
N LEU A 60 -13.87 -7.87 6.53
CA LEU A 60 -13.58 -6.48 6.89
C LEU A 60 -13.71 -6.23 8.40
N SER A 61 -14.73 -6.79 9.06
CA SER A 61 -14.89 -6.70 10.52
C SER A 61 -13.70 -7.32 11.25
N ILE A 62 -13.31 -8.54 10.86
CA ILE A 62 -12.16 -9.25 11.43
C ILE A 62 -10.88 -8.41 11.31
N TRP A 63 -10.66 -7.75 10.17
CA TRP A 63 -9.50 -6.89 9.96
C TRP A 63 -9.50 -5.69 10.88
N ASN A 64 -10.62 -4.97 10.94
CA ASN A 64 -10.75 -3.78 11.77
C ASN A 64 -10.60 -4.12 13.26
N GLU A 65 -11.19 -5.22 13.72
CA GLU A 65 -11.10 -5.67 15.11
C GLU A 65 -9.66 -6.01 15.50
N ARG A 66 -8.97 -6.85 14.71
CA ARG A 66 -7.60 -7.28 15.04
C ARG A 66 -6.58 -6.13 14.94
N GLU A 67 -6.75 -5.23 13.98
CA GLU A 67 -5.86 -4.08 13.79
C GLU A 67 -6.09 -3.02 14.88
N SER A 68 -7.34 -2.82 15.30
CA SER A 68 -7.68 -1.97 16.46
C SER A 68 -7.08 -2.52 17.74
N ALA A 69 -7.26 -3.82 18.00
CA ALA A 69 -6.66 -4.49 19.16
C ALA A 69 -5.12 -4.38 19.18
N LEU A 70 -4.47 -4.44 18.01
CA LEU A 70 -3.02 -4.25 17.89
C LEU A 70 -2.59 -2.82 18.25
N VAL A 71 -3.36 -1.81 17.83
CA VAL A 71 -3.09 -0.40 18.13
C VAL A 71 -3.34 -0.08 19.61
N GLU A 72 -4.44 -0.59 20.18
CA GLU A 72 -4.82 -0.37 21.58
C GLU A 72 -3.89 -1.10 22.55
N GLY A 73 -3.55 -2.35 22.25
CA GLY A 73 -2.75 -3.22 23.12
C GLY A 73 -1.26 -2.88 23.21
N ARG A 74 -0.83 -1.69 22.77
CA ARG A 74 0.56 -1.19 22.68
C ARG A 74 1.64 -2.19 23.15
N GLY A 75 2.20 -2.91 22.18
CA GLY A 75 3.53 -3.51 22.29
C GLY A 75 3.57 -4.86 23.02
N GLY A 76 3.22 -5.94 22.31
CA GLY A 76 3.87 -7.21 22.60
C GLY A 76 5.39 -7.02 22.60
N SER A 77 6.13 -7.83 23.35
CA SER A 77 7.59 -7.81 23.53
C SER A 77 8.42 -8.04 22.25
N GLY A 78 7.81 -7.91 21.07
CA GLY A 78 8.44 -8.02 19.78
C GLY A 78 9.23 -6.77 19.40
N LEU A 79 9.91 -6.85 18.25
CA LEU A 79 10.82 -5.83 17.73
C LEU A 79 10.21 -4.42 17.71
N ALA A 80 8.91 -4.31 17.43
CA ALA A 80 8.20 -3.04 17.39
C ALA A 80 8.06 -2.34 18.76
N GLY A 81 8.24 -3.04 19.89
CA GLY A 81 8.26 -2.43 21.22
C GLY A 81 9.61 -1.86 21.63
N VAL A 82 10.69 -2.18 20.90
CA VAL A 82 12.08 -1.78 21.22
C VAL A 82 12.61 -0.75 20.22
N LEU A 83 12.17 -0.80 18.96
CA LEU A 83 12.53 0.20 17.95
C LEU A 83 11.73 1.50 18.13
N HIS A 84 12.25 2.63 17.63
CA HIS A 84 11.54 3.90 17.67
C HIS A 84 10.16 3.73 17.01
N THR A 85 9.11 3.91 17.81
CA THR A 85 7.82 3.28 17.56
C THR A 85 7.02 4.03 16.51
N ARG A 86 6.63 3.31 15.46
CA ARG A 86 5.67 3.74 14.42
C ARG A 86 4.27 3.22 14.76
N PRO A 87 3.20 3.76 14.16
CA PRO A 87 1.88 3.14 14.27
C PRO A 87 1.95 1.68 13.81
N LEU A 88 1.53 0.74 14.67
CA LEU A 88 1.57 -0.70 14.39
C LEU A 88 0.58 -1.10 13.27
N ALA A 89 -0.53 -0.37 13.18
CA ALA A 89 -1.47 -0.40 12.07
C ALA A 89 -2.09 1.00 11.90
N LEU A 90 -2.68 1.26 10.74
CA LEU A 90 -3.49 2.46 10.51
C LEU A 90 -4.95 2.05 10.38
N LEU A 91 -5.77 2.53 11.31
CA LEU A 91 -7.21 2.29 11.34
C LEU A 91 -7.93 3.03 10.19
N PRO A 92 -9.22 2.71 9.95
CA PRO A 92 -10.03 3.47 8.99
C PRO A 92 -9.92 4.99 9.21
N GLU A 93 -9.79 5.73 8.12
CA GLU A 93 -9.61 7.18 8.11
C GLU A 93 -10.46 7.78 6.99
N PRO A 94 -11.59 8.42 7.32
CA PRO A 94 -12.45 9.05 6.32
C PRO A 94 -11.73 10.17 5.55
N LYS A 95 -10.78 10.87 6.16
CA LYS A 95 -10.07 11.98 5.53
C LYS A 95 -9.25 11.49 4.33
N GLY A 96 -9.68 11.88 3.13
CA GLY A 96 -9.03 11.50 1.88
C GLY A 96 -9.42 10.12 1.36
N ALA A 97 -10.45 9.48 1.94
CA ALA A 97 -11.01 8.25 1.40
C ALA A 97 -11.65 8.47 0.03
N LEU A 98 -11.39 7.55 -0.90
CA LEU A 98 -11.97 7.54 -2.25
C LEU A 98 -12.75 6.25 -2.44
N LEU A 99 -14.08 6.32 -2.44
CA LEU A 99 -14.99 5.17 -2.39
C LEU A 99 -15.64 4.82 -3.74
N GLY A 100 -15.03 5.23 -4.85
CA GLY A 100 -15.54 4.97 -6.19
C GLY A 100 -16.90 5.62 -6.42
N ASP A 101 -17.91 4.81 -6.76
CA ASP A 101 -19.25 5.27 -7.16
C ASP A 101 -20.14 5.70 -5.98
N VAL A 102 -19.65 5.60 -4.74
CA VAL A 102 -20.38 6.08 -3.56
C VAL A 102 -20.37 7.61 -3.56
N ALA A 103 -21.56 8.22 -3.66
CA ALA A 103 -21.72 9.66 -3.70
C ALA A 103 -21.06 10.34 -2.46
N PRO A 104 -20.17 11.33 -2.66
CA PRO A 104 -19.59 12.12 -1.57
C PRO A 104 -20.66 12.72 -0.65
N ASP A 105 -20.34 12.89 0.64
CA ASP A 105 -21.19 13.49 1.68
C ASP A 105 -22.54 12.79 1.94
N SER A 106 -22.81 11.65 1.28
CA SER A 106 -23.99 10.85 1.56
C SER A 106 -23.88 10.11 2.90
N PRO A 107 -25.01 9.74 3.55
CA PRO A 107 -24.97 8.90 4.75
C PRO A 107 -24.23 7.57 4.54
N ALA A 108 -24.34 7.00 3.34
CA ALA A 108 -23.62 5.79 2.95
C ALA A 108 -22.11 6.03 2.88
N TRP A 109 -21.67 7.17 2.33
CA TRP A 109 -20.26 7.56 2.29
C TRP A 109 -19.69 7.67 3.69
N GLY A 110 -20.36 8.39 4.60
CA GLY A 110 -19.90 8.57 5.98
C GLY A 110 -19.72 7.23 6.71
N ARG A 111 -20.69 6.32 6.56
CA ARG A 111 -20.62 4.96 7.12
C ARG A 111 -19.45 4.16 6.53
N ILE A 112 -19.35 4.07 5.20
CA ILE A 112 -18.33 3.27 4.51
C ILE A 112 -16.93 3.82 4.78
N ALA A 113 -16.75 5.14 4.73
CA ALA A 113 -15.46 5.78 4.97
C ALA A 113 -14.96 5.55 6.41
N GLY A 114 -15.88 5.42 7.38
CA GLY A 114 -15.58 5.11 8.77
C GLY A 114 -15.20 3.66 9.07
N GLU A 115 -15.55 2.71 8.20
CA GLU A 115 -15.26 1.28 8.38
C GLU A 115 -14.28 0.70 7.34
N ALA A 116 -14.01 1.42 6.24
CA ALA A 116 -13.15 0.93 5.18
C ALA A 116 -11.68 0.82 5.63
N ALA A 117 -11.15 -0.40 5.59
CA ALA A 117 -9.77 -0.68 5.95
C ALA A 117 -8.78 0.01 5.01
N ARG A 118 -7.65 0.46 5.56
CA ARG A 118 -6.55 1.05 4.77
C ARG A 118 -5.90 0.01 3.87
N THR A 119 -5.43 0.44 2.70
CA THR A 119 -4.82 -0.43 1.67
C THR A 119 -3.32 -0.71 1.89
N ILE A 120 -2.79 -0.42 3.09
CA ILE A 120 -1.34 -0.49 3.38
C ILE A 120 -0.86 -1.94 3.53
N PRO A 121 -1.47 -2.81 4.35
CA PRO A 121 -1.04 -4.19 4.46
C PRO A 121 -1.73 -5.08 3.41
N GLY A 122 -1.00 -6.09 2.94
CA GLY A 122 -1.59 -7.27 2.32
C GLY A 122 -2.37 -8.08 3.36
N ARG A 123 -3.48 -8.68 2.93
CA ARG A 123 -4.40 -9.47 3.76
C ARG A 123 -4.86 -10.72 3.00
N GLU A 124 -5.83 -11.43 3.55
CA GLU A 124 -6.36 -12.70 3.01
C GLU A 124 -6.90 -12.58 1.57
N ASN A 125 -7.34 -11.40 1.18
CA ASN A 125 -7.83 -11.10 -0.18
C ASN A 125 -6.72 -10.72 -1.18
N GLY A 126 -5.46 -10.79 -0.77
CA GLY A 126 -4.32 -10.18 -1.47
C GLY A 126 -4.09 -8.74 -0.98
N GLY A 127 -4.37 -7.75 -1.81
CA GLY A 127 -4.08 -6.35 -1.48
C GLY A 127 -2.61 -6.03 -1.67
N ASN A 128 -2.03 -5.24 -0.76
CA ASN A 128 -0.66 -4.74 -0.89
C ASN A 128 0.38 -5.76 -0.41
N CYS A 129 0.60 -6.81 -1.20
CA CYS A 129 1.52 -7.88 -0.85
C CYS A 129 2.97 -7.59 -1.25
N ASP A 130 3.21 -6.70 -2.21
CA ASP A 130 4.55 -6.33 -2.69
C ASP A 130 5.44 -7.54 -3.09
N ILE A 131 4.83 -8.56 -3.71
CA ILE A 131 5.52 -9.78 -4.14
C ILE A 131 6.17 -9.53 -5.51
N LYS A 132 7.48 -9.24 -5.52
CA LYS A 132 8.23 -8.99 -6.78
C LYS A 132 8.10 -10.11 -7.83
N ASN A 133 7.95 -11.35 -7.38
CA ASN A 133 7.83 -12.53 -8.25
C ASN A 133 6.44 -12.64 -8.89
N LEU A 134 5.43 -11.93 -8.36
CA LEU A 134 4.12 -11.81 -9.00
C LEU A 134 4.23 -10.84 -10.17
N SER A 135 4.88 -11.26 -11.25
CA SER A 135 5.29 -10.40 -12.35
C SER A 135 4.55 -10.73 -13.64
N ARG A 136 4.84 -9.98 -14.71
CA ARG A 136 4.26 -10.22 -16.02
C ARG A 136 4.45 -11.68 -16.45
N GLY A 137 3.35 -12.35 -16.78
CA GLY A 137 3.31 -13.77 -17.15
C GLY A 137 2.77 -14.68 -16.04
N CYS A 138 2.67 -14.20 -14.81
CA CYS A 138 2.00 -14.93 -13.74
C CYS A 138 0.49 -15.01 -13.96
N LYS A 139 -0.11 -16.12 -13.52
CA LYS A 139 -1.56 -16.28 -13.35
C LYS A 139 -1.85 -16.31 -11.85
N VAL A 140 -2.83 -15.52 -11.41
CA VAL A 140 -3.28 -15.46 -10.01
C VAL A 140 -4.66 -16.07 -9.93
N GLY A 141 -4.85 -17.02 -9.00
CA GLY A 141 -6.15 -17.58 -8.68
C GLY A 141 -6.75 -16.88 -7.46
N GLY A 142 -8.03 -16.49 -7.55
CA GLY A 142 -8.83 -15.96 -6.45
C GLY A 142 -10.30 -16.32 -6.65
N SER A 143 -11.08 -16.39 -5.57
CA SER A 143 -12.48 -16.83 -5.59
C SER A 143 -13.49 -15.72 -5.96
N GLY A 144 -13.04 -14.58 -6.50
CA GLY A 144 -13.88 -13.45 -6.88
C GLY A 144 -13.29 -12.61 -8.01
N ALA A 145 -14.07 -11.67 -8.55
CA ALA A 145 -13.62 -10.77 -9.62
C ALA A 145 -12.42 -9.93 -9.13
N ALA A 146 -11.27 -10.08 -9.77
CA ALA A 146 -10.06 -9.33 -9.46
C ALA A 146 -10.30 -7.84 -9.70
N ALA A 147 -10.27 -7.04 -8.63
CA ALA A 147 -10.23 -5.59 -8.73
C ALA A 147 -8.76 -5.19 -8.81
N ALA A 148 -8.22 -5.09 -10.03
CA ALA A 148 -6.96 -4.38 -10.21
C ALA A 148 -7.21 -2.90 -9.87
N ALA A 149 -6.68 -2.41 -8.75
CA ALA A 149 -6.65 -0.99 -8.44
C ALA A 149 -5.62 -0.29 -9.35
N ALA A 150 -5.93 -0.20 -10.64
CA ALA A 150 -5.19 0.59 -11.63
C ALA A 150 -6.08 0.90 -12.86
N ARG A 151 -6.94 1.91 -12.75
CA ARG A 151 -7.51 2.69 -13.88
C ARG A 151 -7.81 4.10 -13.37
N ALA A 152 -7.50 5.21 -14.04
CA ALA A 152 -6.72 5.47 -15.24
C ALA A 152 -6.31 6.96 -15.19
N LYS A 153 -5.08 7.31 -15.58
CA LYS A 153 -4.80 8.66 -16.09
C LYS A 153 -5.59 8.81 -17.39
N THR A 154 -6.51 9.76 -17.45
CA THR A 154 -7.05 10.26 -18.71
C THR A 154 -5.90 10.87 -19.51
N ALA A 155 -5.61 10.30 -20.68
CA ALA A 155 -4.86 11.00 -21.71
C ALA A 155 -5.82 12.04 -22.29
N SER A 156 -5.54 13.33 -22.05
CA SER A 156 -6.13 14.40 -22.85
C SER A 156 -5.39 14.42 -24.18
N SER A 157 -6.07 14.07 -25.26
CA SER A 157 -5.65 14.35 -26.62
C SER A 157 -5.56 15.87 -26.81
N THR A 158 -4.42 16.31 -27.35
CA THR A 158 -4.26 17.60 -28.03
C THR A 158 -5.15 17.64 -29.27
N ASP A 159 -6.01 18.65 -29.35
CA ASP A 159 -6.27 19.41 -30.56
C ASP A 159 -5.78 20.85 -30.32
#